data_AF-A0A897NIP2-F1
#
_entry.id   AF-A0A897NIP2-F1
#
_cell.length_a   1.000
_cell.length_b   1.000
_cell.length_c   1.000
_cell.angle_alpha   90.00
_cell.angle_beta   90.00
_cell.angle_gamma   90.00
#
_symmetry.space_group_name_H-M   'P 1'
#
loop_
_entity.id
_entity.type
_entity.pdbx_description
1 polymer ?
#
loop_
_entity_poly.entity_id
_entity_poly.type
_entity_poly.pdbx_seq_one_letter_code
_entity_poly.pdbx_strand_id
1 'polypeptide(L)'
;MQHRRQPDRVVTEKVAGEKTKIRIWNSDSDYQARLEIERDDQWQFGIDGDSVATLLSTTADGTDLAADPSIPDWLDDSLAGLGIREVRSA
;
A
#
# COMPACT_ATOMS: atom_id res chain seq x y z
N MET A 1 11.62 -6.26 23.33
CA MET A 1 10.94 -7.28 22.51
C MET A 1 10.18 -6.52 21.43
N GLN A 2 10.70 -6.47 20.20
CA GLN A 2 9.97 -5.87 19.09
C GLN A 2 8.84 -6.83 18.74
N HIS A 3 7.63 -6.53 19.20
CA HIS A 3 6.45 -7.23 18.70
C HIS A 3 6.43 -7.00 17.19
N ARG A 4 6.64 -8.06 16.40
CA ARG A 4 6.21 -8.08 15.00
C ARG A 4 4.73 -7.74 15.03
N ARG A 5 4.39 -6.47 14.78
CA ARG A 5 3.01 -6.01 14.73
C ARG A 5 2.34 -6.83 13.61
N GLN A 6 1.50 -7.76 14.00
CA GLN A 6 0.67 -8.47 13.05
C GLN A 6 -0.26 -7.43 12.41
N PRO A 7 -0.50 -7.51 11.10
CA PRO A 7 -1.49 -6.65 10.47
C PRO A 7 -2.83 -6.84 11.16
N ASP A 8 -3.51 -5.74 11.45
CA ASP A 8 -4.85 -5.73 12.00
C ASP A 8 -5.84 -6.43 11.04
N ARG A 9 -5.59 -6.29 9.73
CA ARG A 9 -6.38 -6.95 8.70
C ARG A 9 -5.51 -7.40 7.54
N VAL A 10 -5.80 -8.58 7.01
CA VAL A 10 -5.21 -9.07 5.76
C VAL A 10 -6.33 -9.34 4.77
N VAL A 11 -6.31 -8.64 3.66
CA VAL A 11 -7.19 -8.86 2.51
C VAL A 11 -6.39 -9.59 1.45
N THR A 12 -7.02 -10.54 0.77
CA THR A 12 -6.41 -11.21 -0.37
C THR A 12 -7.44 -11.21 -1.47
N GLU A 13 -7.06 -10.61 -2.59
CA GLU A 13 -7.93 -10.41 -3.73
C GLU A 13 -7.22 -10.81 -5.01
N LYS A 14 -7.97 -10.86 -6.11
CA LYS A 14 -7.45 -11.25 -7.41
C LYS A 14 -7.70 -10.11 -8.39
N VAL A 15 -6.67 -9.31 -8.67
CA VAL A 15 -6.75 -8.12 -9.51
C VAL A 15 -6.07 -8.39 -10.84
N ALA A 16 -6.76 -8.14 -11.94
CA ALA A 16 -6.29 -8.50 -13.29
C ALA A 16 -5.84 -9.97 -13.44
N GLY A 17 -6.41 -10.88 -12.65
CA GLY A 17 -6.09 -12.30 -12.69
C GLY A 17 -4.91 -12.74 -11.82
N GLU A 18 -4.20 -11.83 -11.16
CA GLU A 18 -3.11 -12.18 -10.24
C GLU A 18 -3.51 -11.94 -8.80
N LYS A 19 -2.86 -12.68 -7.89
CA LYS A 19 -3.22 -12.68 -6.49
C LYS A 19 -2.50 -11.53 -5.78
N THR A 20 -3.28 -10.56 -5.32
CA THR A 20 -2.80 -9.41 -4.55
C THR A 20 -3.12 -9.62 -3.09
N LYS A 21 -2.12 -9.45 -2.22
CA LYS A 21 -2.27 -9.53 -0.77
C LYS A 21 -2.08 -8.16 -0.16
N ILE A 22 -3.10 -7.68 0.52
CA ILE A 22 -3.10 -6.37 1.16
C ILE A 22 -3.09 -6.57 2.67
N ARG A 23 -2.12 -6.00 3.35
CA ARG A 23 -1.99 -6.01 4.80
C ARG A 23 -2.23 -4.60 5.31
N ILE A 24 -3.07 -4.48 6.33
CA ILE A 24 -3.50 -3.20 6.90
C ILE A 24 -3.09 -3.17 8.37
N TRP A 25 -2.41 -2.10 8.77
CA TRP A 25 -2.08 -1.80 10.16
C TRP A 25 -2.72 -0.47 10.52
N ASN A 26 -3.70 -0.47 11.41
CA ASN A 26 -4.36 0.75 11.90
C ASN A 26 -3.58 1.41 13.06
N SER A 27 -2.49 0.77 13.49
CA SER A 27 -1.69 1.16 14.64
C SER A 27 -0.39 1.88 14.24
N ASP A 28 -0.44 2.79 13.27
CA ASP A 28 0.74 3.56 12.83
C ASP A 28 0.82 4.89 13.61
N SER A 29 2.03 5.34 13.95
CA SER A 29 2.23 6.60 14.69
C SER A 29 2.31 7.81 13.77
N ASP A 30 2.72 7.58 12.52
CA ASP A 30 2.93 8.63 11.52
C ASP A 30 1.69 8.76 10.61
N TYR A 31 0.89 7.70 10.51
CA TYR A 31 -0.31 7.62 9.66
C TYR A 31 -1.52 7.08 10.43
N GLN A 32 -2.74 7.33 9.96
CA GLN A 32 -3.93 6.68 10.54
C GLN A 32 -3.95 5.18 10.29
N ALA A 33 -3.47 4.76 9.11
CA ALA A 33 -3.22 3.36 8.83
C ALA A 33 -2.04 3.22 7.86
N ARG A 34 -1.36 2.09 7.92
CA ARG A 34 -0.38 1.67 6.93
C ARG A 34 -0.95 0.52 6.12
N LEU A 35 -0.79 0.59 4.80
CA LEU A 35 -1.13 -0.46 3.87
C LEU A 35 0.14 -1.02 3.27
N GLU A 36 0.22 -2.33 3.14
CA GLU A 36 1.25 -3.02 2.37
C GLU A 36 0.57 -3.92 1.37
N ILE A 37 0.88 -3.72 0.10
CA ILE A 37 0.33 -4.46 -1.02
C ILE A 37 1.47 -5.31 -1.57
N GLU A 38 1.30 -6.63 -1.50
CA GLU A 38 2.25 -7.63 -1.96
C GLU A 38 1.62 -8.41 -3.11
N ARG A 39 2.22 -8.31 -4.29
CA ARG A 39 1.89 -9.09 -5.49
C ARG A 39 3.20 -9.72 -5.99
N ASP A 40 3.73 -9.26 -7.11
CA ASP A 40 5.12 -9.52 -7.55
C ASP A 40 6.10 -8.58 -6.87
N ASP A 41 5.64 -7.33 -6.67
CA ASP A 41 6.32 -6.29 -5.94
C ASP A 41 5.61 -5.97 -4.63
N GLN A 42 6.36 -5.36 -3.72
CA GLN A 42 5.86 -4.87 -2.45
C GLN A 42 5.75 -3.35 -2.49
N TRP A 43 4.54 -2.85 -2.25
CA TRP A 43 4.22 -1.43 -2.17
C TRP A 43 3.74 -1.10 -0.77
N GLN A 44 4.25 -0.02 -0.17
CA GLN A 44 3.79 0.45 1.13
C GLN A 44 3.18 1.84 1.02
N PHE A 45 1.97 2.00 1.57
CA PHE A 45 1.25 3.27 1.61
C PHE A 45 0.95 3.67 3.04
N GLY A 46 1.07 4.97 3.33
CA GLY A 46 0.55 5.60 4.54
C GLY A 46 -0.78 6.25 4.24
N ILE A 47 -1.81 5.89 4.99
CA ILE A 47 -3.15 6.50 4.90
C ILE A 47 -3.26 7.59 5.95
N ASP A 48 -3.53 8.81 5.51
CA ASP A 48 -3.80 9.94 6.40
C ASP A 48 -5.27 9.99 6.85
N GLY A 49 -5.61 11.02 7.65
CA GLY A 49 -6.98 11.21 8.15
C GLY A 49 -8.00 11.63 7.11
N ASP A 50 -7.56 12.01 5.91
CA ASP A 50 -8.40 12.40 4.78
C ASP A 50 -8.61 11.22 3.81
N SER A 51 -8.17 10.00 4.19
CA SER A 51 -8.21 8.80 3.35
C SER A 51 -7.37 8.93 2.08
N VAL A 52 -6.25 9.65 2.18
CA VAL A 52 -5.25 9.77 1.11
C VAL A 52 -4.14 8.76 1.34
N ALA A 53 -3.88 7.91 0.34
CA ALA A 53 -2.78 6.96 0.34
C ALA A 53 -1.53 7.61 -0.22
N THR A 54 -0.53 7.84 0.63
CA THR A 54 0.80 8.32 0.20
C THR A 54 1.74 7.13 0.08
N LEU A 55 2.34 6.96 -1.10
CA LEU A 55 3.35 5.94 -1.33
C LEU A 55 4.61 6.23 -0.49
N LEU A 56 5.04 5.25 0.29
CA LEU A 56 6.19 5.36 1.18
C LEU A 56 7.41 4.64 0.63
N SER A 57 7.20 3.47 0.02
CA SER A 57 8.26 2.68 -0.58
C SER A 57 7.69 1.63 -1.52
N THR A 58 8.42 1.30 -2.57
CA THR A 58 8.10 0.19 -3.48
C THR A 58 9.34 -0.62 -3.82
N THR A 59 9.17 -1.90 -4.13
CA THR A 59 10.23 -2.74 -4.73
C THR A 59 10.12 -2.85 -6.25
N ALA A 60 9.06 -2.32 -6.86
CA ALA A 60 8.80 -2.43 -8.30
C ALA A 60 9.87 -1.75 -9.16
N ASP A 61 10.37 -0.60 -8.70
CA ASP A 61 11.40 0.16 -9.39
C ASP A 61 12.79 -0.19 -8.83
N GLY A 62 13.21 -1.43 -9.04
CA GLY A 62 14.44 -2.02 -8.50
C GLY A 62 15.78 -1.36 -8.92
N THR A 63 15.82 -0.13 -9.42
CA THR A 63 17.11 0.47 -9.86
C THR A 63 17.24 2.00 -9.77
N ASP A 64 16.17 2.78 -9.59
CA ASP A 64 16.31 4.24 -9.63
C ASP A 64 15.57 4.93 -8.48
N LEU A 65 16.32 5.21 -7.40
CA LEU A 65 15.84 5.92 -6.21
C LEU A 65 15.40 7.37 -6.49
N ALA A 66 15.50 7.84 -7.73
CA ALA A 66 15.13 9.18 -8.18
C ALA A 66 13.95 9.20 -9.17
N ALA A 67 13.46 8.04 -9.61
CA ALA A 67 12.27 7.98 -10.45
C ALA A 67 11.04 7.93 -9.55
N ASP A 68 10.09 8.85 -9.76
CA ASP A 68 8.74 8.75 -9.22
C ASP A 68 8.16 7.38 -9.65
N PRO A 69 8.01 6.43 -8.72
CA PRO A 69 7.51 5.11 -9.06
C PRO A 69 6.09 5.24 -9.63
N SER A 70 5.91 4.78 -10.86
CA SER A 70 4.62 4.89 -11.53
C SER A 70 3.64 3.93 -10.88
N ILE A 71 2.64 4.47 -10.18
CA ILE A 71 1.62 3.69 -9.52
C ILE A 71 0.77 2.98 -10.60
N PRO A 72 0.71 1.64 -10.61
CA PRO A 72 -0.08 0.93 -11.60
C PRO A 72 -1.58 1.15 -11.41
N ASP A 73 -2.34 1.19 -12.51
CA ASP A 73 -3.81 1.38 -12.47
C ASP A 73 -4.52 0.35 -11.58
N TRP A 74 -4.06 -0.91 -11.59
CA TRP A 74 -4.63 -1.97 -10.78
C TRP A 74 -4.53 -1.70 -9.27
N LEU A 75 -3.52 -0.92 -8.88
CA LEU A 75 -3.28 -0.57 -7.49
C LEU A 75 -4.21 0.58 -7.05
N ASP A 76 -4.48 1.52 -7.95
CA ASP A 76 -5.51 2.55 -7.76
C ASP A 76 -6.89 1.89 -7.57
N ASP A 77 -7.26 0.92 -8.42
CA ASP A 77 -8.50 0.15 -8.28
C ASP A 77 -8.57 -0.60 -6.93
N SER A 78 -7.45 -1.21 -6.51
CA SER A 78 -7.38 -1.93 -5.23
C SER A 78 -7.58 -0.98 -4.04
N LEU A 79 -6.93 0.19 -4.08
CA LEU A 79 -7.01 1.20 -3.03
C LEU A 79 -8.41 1.84 -2.98
N ALA A 80 -9.00 2.13 -4.14
CA ALA A 80 -10.39 2.60 -4.24
C ALA A 80 -11.37 1.59 -3.62
N GLY A 81 -11.15 0.29 -3.83
CA GLY A 81 -11.92 -0.79 -3.20
C GLY A 81 -11.84 -0.81 -1.67
N LEU A 82 -10.77 -0.26 -1.07
CA LEU A 82 -10.59 -0.11 0.37
C LEU A 82 -11.18 1.19 0.93
N GLY A 83 -11.71 2.06 0.08
CA GLY A 83 -12.26 3.37 0.47
C GLY A 83 -11.24 4.51 0.47
N ILE A 84 -10.06 4.30 -0.13
CA ILE A 84 -9.09 5.38 -0.35
C ILE A 84 -9.61 6.32 -1.42
N ARG A 85 -9.48 7.63 -1.18
CA ARG A 85 -10.05 8.67 -2.06
C ARG A 85 -9.05 9.21 -3.06
N GLU A 86 -7.78 9.23 -2.68
CA GLU A 86 -6.69 9.79 -3.49
C GLU A 86 -5.41 9.01 -3.20
N VAL A 87 -4.59 8.83 -4.22
CA VAL A 87 -3.28 8.17 -4.13
C VAL A 87 -2.21 9.16 -4.58
N ARG A 88 -1.14 9.29 -3.80
CA ARG A 88 0.00 10.18 -4.08
C ARG A 88 1.29 9.37 -4.17
N SER A 89 2.06 9.58 -5.23
CA SER A 89 3.50 9.29 -5.21
C SER A 89 4.21 10.43 -4.47
N ALA A 90 5.25 10.10 -3.70
CA ALA A 90 6.00 11.04 -2.88
C ALA A 90 7.17 11.64 -3.63
#